data_AF-A0A941R552-F1
#
_entry.id   AF-A0A941R552-F1
#
_cell.length_a   1.000
_cell.length_b   1.000
_cell.length_c   1.000
_cell.angle_alpha   90.00
_cell.angle_beta   90.00
_cell.angle_gamma   90.00
#
_symmetry.space_group_name_H-M   'P 1'
#
loop_
_entity.id
_entity.type
_entity.pdbx_description
1 polymer ?
#
loop_
_entity_poly.entity_id
_entity_poly.type
_entity_poly.pdbx_seq_one_letter_code
_entity_poly.pdbx_strand_id
1 'polypeptide(L)'
;MHHSTIASDSLIACAMLVVTLFALPASSAEIPSDVEDPPRIRARALGLNLGRLEPGPLNAITDVPGVKVGQVTLMQGEGALKPGEGPVRTGVTVIVPRDDVWHKKVPAGAFVLNGTGEMTGLAWVAESGFLEYPIALTNTLNVPRVANGVISWMLRHYPGIGITDDTLTPVVAECDDGRLNDIQGRHVSEADVMRALDEAAPGPVAEGSVGAGTGMISYGFKGGIGTASRRLPAAEGGFTIGVLVNANHGRRPELTMGGVPIGRQYDAVGPQSGRPEEESPQRLHTVREGSRGNAEGSIIIIIATDAPLDSRQLTRLGKRAALGLARTGSTARHGSGDFMLAFSTGNVIPHYPNEPTFSLLHLADTHLNAAITATVEATEEAILNALTGATTVTGRDGFRADAISLPRLRELLSADTPPHR
;
A
#
# COMPACT_ATOMS: atom_id res chain seq x y z
N MET A 1 10.65 -79.68 -28.76
CA MET A 1 11.96 -79.15 -28.31
C MET A 1 12.68 -78.58 -29.53
N HIS A 2 13.12 -77.31 -29.43
CA HIS A 2 14.07 -76.57 -30.28
C HIS A 2 13.90 -76.62 -31.81
N HIS A 3 13.35 -75.55 -32.40
CA HIS A 3 14.07 -74.38 -32.97
C HIS A 3 14.86 -74.71 -34.25
N SER A 4 14.43 -74.13 -35.37
CA SER A 4 15.28 -73.23 -36.17
C SER A 4 14.44 -72.50 -37.24
N THR A 5 14.53 -71.18 -37.20
CA THR A 5 13.88 -70.19 -38.05
C THR A 5 14.63 -70.03 -39.38
N ILE A 6 13.85 -69.79 -40.43
CA ILE A 6 14.26 -69.63 -41.83
C ILE A 6 14.62 -68.16 -42.09
N ALA A 7 15.66 -67.96 -42.90
CA ALA A 7 16.07 -66.67 -43.44
C ALA A 7 15.32 -66.31 -44.74
N SER A 8 15.30 -65.01 -45.03
CA SER A 8 15.41 -64.36 -46.35
C SER A 8 14.34 -63.30 -46.64
N ASP A 9 14.88 -62.21 -47.19
CA ASP A 9 14.29 -60.90 -47.45
C ASP A 9 13.20 -60.89 -48.52
N SER A 10 12.31 -59.90 -48.47
CA SER A 10 12.18 -58.90 -49.55
C SER A 10 11.05 -57.91 -49.30
N LEU A 11 11.38 -56.64 -49.53
CA LEU A 11 10.52 -55.46 -49.45
C LEU A 11 9.37 -55.49 -50.47
N ILE A 12 8.16 -55.10 -50.04
CA ILE A 12 7.13 -54.51 -50.91
C ILE A 12 6.50 -53.33 -50.15
N ALA A 13 6.68 -52.12 -50.69
CA ALA A 13 6.11 -50.88 -50.18
C ALA A 13 4.66 -50.72 -50.67
N CYS A 14 3.73 -50.54 -49.74
CA CYS A 14 2.33 -50.19 -49.99
C CYS A 14 2.18 -48.68 -50.21
N ALA A 15 1.67 -48.27 -51.36
CA ALA A 15 1.15 -46.93 -51.58
C ALA A 15 -0.37 -46.94 -51.28
N MET A 16 -0.79 -46.34 -50.16
CA MET A 16 -2.18 -45.98 -49.91
C MET A 16 -2.38 -44.47 -50.04
N LEU A 17 -3.31 -44.12 -50.92
CA LEU A 17 -3.81 -42.79 -51.22
C LEU A 17 -4.66 -42.28 -50.04
N VAL A 18 -4.22 -41.23 -49.35
CA VAL A 18 -5.04 -40.51 -48.35
C VAL A 18 -5.57 -39.22 -48.97
N VAL A 19 -6.89 -39.19 -49.17
CA VAL A 19 -7.64 -38.00 -49.59
C VAL A 19 -7.73 -37.04 -48.40
N THR A 20 -7.09 -35.87 -48.53
CA THR A 20 -7.16 -34.79 -47.54
C THR A 20 -8.37 -33.90 -47.86
N LEU A 21 -9.40 -33.93 -47.01
CA LEU A 21 -10.45 -32.91 -47.02
C LEU A 21 -9.87 -31.60 -46.46
N PHE A 22 -9.83 -30.54 -47.28
CA PHE A 22 -9.57 -29.19 -46.81
C PHE A 22 -10.83 -28.64 -46.09
N ALA A 23 -10.78 -28.57 -44.76
CA ALA A 23 -11.69 -27.73 -43.99
C ALA A 23 -11.11 -26.30 -43.98
N LEU A 24 -11.86 -25.34 -44.53
CA LEU A 24 -11.56 -23.91 -44.41
C LEU A 24 -11.68 -23.49 -42.94
N PRO A 25 -10.69 -22.78 -42.35
CA PRO A 25 -10.87 -22.23 -41.02
C PRO A 25 -11.87 -21.07 -41.10
N ALA A 26 -12.96 -21.18 -40.35
CA ALA A 26 -13.80 -20.03 -40.06
C ALA A 26 -12.96 -19.05 -39.23
N SER A 27 -12.59 -17.93 -39.85
CA SER A 27 -11.93 -16.82 -39.16
C SER A 27 -12.93 -16.20 -38.19
N SER A 28 -12.91 -16.64 -36.93
CA SER A 28 -13.46 -15.86 -35.84
C SER A 28 -12.62 -14.60 -35.74
N ALA A 29 -13.20 -13.46 -36.12
CA ALA A 29 -12.59 -12.17 -35.84
C ALA A 29 -12.55 -12.00 -34.32
N GLU A 30 -11.39 -12.25 -33.72
CA GLU A 30 -11.08 -11.81 -32.37
C GLU A 30 -11.23 -10.29 -32.35
N ILE A 31 -12.25 -9.81 -31.62
CA ILE A 31 -12.35 -8.40 -31.27
C ILE A 31 -11.23 -8.15 -30.25
N PRO A 32 -10.27 -7.24 -30.50
CA PRO A 32 -9.23 -6.96 -29.52
C PRO A 32 -9.90 -6.44 -28.22
N SER A 33 -9.74 -7.17 -27.13
CA SER A 33 -10.22 -6.78 -25.80
C SER A 33 -9.35 -5.74 -25.11
N ASP A 34 -8.27 -5.30 -25.75
CA ASP A 34 -7.26 -4.44 -25.12
C ASP A 34 -7.50 -2.98 -25.49
N VAL A 35 -8.48 -2.37 -24.83
CA VAL A 35 -8.31 -0.96 -24.49
C VAL A 35 -7.29 -0.96 -23.35
N GLU A 36 -6.01 -0.80 -23.68
CA GLU A 36 -4.97 -0.57 -22.67
C GLU A 36 -5.44 0.57 -21.75
N ASP A 37 -5.58 0.27 -20.46
CA ASP A 37 -5.84 1.30 -19.47
C ASP A 37 -4.70 2.34 -19.58
N PRO A 38 -5.04 3.64 -19.63
CA PRO A 38 -4.01 4.68 -19.72
C PRO A 38 -3.02 4.53 -18.55
N PRO A 39 -1.75 4.91 -18.74
CA PRO A 39 -0.74 4.82 -17.69
C PRO A 39 -1.28 5.50 -16.42
N ARG A 40 -1.12 4.82 -15.28
CA ARG A 40 -1.61 5.33 -14.00
C ARG A 40 -0.94 6.66 -13.69
N ILE A 41 -1.70 7.56 -13.07
CA ILE A 41 -1.24 8.91 -12.74
C ILE A 41 -1.52 9.21 -11.26
N ARG A 42 -0.82 10.19 -10.73
CA ARG A 42 -1.07 10.72 -9.38
C ARG A 42 -2.27 11.67 -9.40
N ALA A 43 -2.94 11.82 -8.27
CA ALA A 43 -4.21 12.52 -8.14
C ALA A 43 -4.15 13.99 -8.65
N ARG A 44 -3.05 14.70 -8.38
CA ARG A 44 -2.86 16.07 -8.90
C ARG A 44 -2.86 16.19 -10.43
N ALA A 45 -2.45 15.14 -11.14
CA ALA A 45 -2.49 15.12 -12.61
C ALA A 45 -3.92 15.04 -13.18
N LEU A 46 -4.93 14.86 -12.32
CA LEU A 46 -6.35 15.01 -12.66
C LEU A 46 -6.84 16.48 -12.51
N GLY A 47 -5.97 17.41 -12.15
CA GLY A 47 -6.34 18.82 -11.91
C GLY A 47 -6.91 19.08 -10.50
N LEU A 48 -6.80 18.11 -9.60
CA LEU A 48 -7.27 18.25 -8.22
C LEU A 48 -6.41 19.24 -7.43
N ASN A 49 -7.08 20.20 -6.77
CA ASN A 49 -6.46 21.07 -5.78
C ASN A 49 -6.52 20.42 -4.39
N LEU A 50 -5.44 19.78 -3.97
CA LEU A 50 -5.34 19.00 -2.74
C LEU A 50 -4.64 19.77 -1.62
N GLY A 51 -5.16 20.96 -1.33
CA GLY A 51 -4.62 21.87 -0.32
C GLY A 51 -3.70 22.96 -0.87
N ARG A 52 -3.20 23.81 0.02
CA ARG A 52 -2.51 25.07 -0.36
C ARG A 52 -0.99 25.00 -0.30
N LEU A 53 -0.43 23.96 0.31
CA LEU A 53 1.02 23.82 0.43
C LEU A 53 1.59 23.10 -0.79
N GLU A 54 2.77 23.54 -1.21
CA GLU A 54 3.49 22.91 -2.32
C GLU A 54 4.04 21.55 -1.89
N PRO A 55 3.96 20.52 -2.76
CA PRO A 55 4.66 19.27 -2.53
C PRO A 55 6.19 19.43 -2.51
N GLY A 56 6.87 18.46 -1.90
CA GLY A 56 8.30 18.25 -2.16
C GLY A 56 8.55 17.78 -3.61
N PRO A 57 9.81 17.74 -4.05
CA PRO A 57 10.15 17.44 -5.45
C PRO A 57 9.69 16.06 -5.92
N LEU A 58 9.64 15.06 -5.02
CA LEU A 58 9.13 13.72 -5.33
C LEU A 58 7.64 13.59 -5.01
N ASN A 59 7.10 14.53 -4.23
CA ASN A 59 5.80 14.45 -3.59
C ASN A 59 5.64 13.09 -2.91
N ALA A 60 6.60 12.70 -2.08
CA ALA A 60 6.67 11.38 -1.46
C ALA A 60 7.25 11.46 -0.04
N ILE A 61 7.03 10.43 0.78
CA ILE A 61 7.57 10.38 2.14
C ILE A 61 9.10 10.52 2.19
N THR A 62 9.77 10.08 1.13
CA THR A 62 11.21 10.16 0.90
C THR A 62 11.72 11.56 0.54
N ASP A 63 10.84 12.56 0.40
CA ASP A 63 11.26 13.97 0.40
C ASP A 63 11.81 14.39 1.77
N VAL A 64 11.46 13.67 2.84
CA VAL A 64 12.08 13.86 4.17
C VAL A 64 13.49 13.28 4.16
N PRO A 65 14.55 14.08 4.37
CA PRO A 65 15.92 13.62 4.25
C PRO A 65 16.23 12.41 5.14
N GLY A 66 16.90 11.41 4.55
CA GLY A 66 17.33 10.18 5.22
C GLY A 66 16.27 9.06 5.22
N VAL A 67 15.01 9.36 4.92
CA VAL A 67 13.96 8.35 4.84
C VAL A 67 14.13 7.52 3.58
N LYS A 68 14.01 6.20 3.73
CA LYS A 68 14.04 5.24 2.61
C LYS A 68 12.81 4.35 2.62
N VAL A 69 12.40 3.90 1.45
CA VAL A 69 11.31 2.93 1.29
C VAL A 69 11.79 1.75 0.46
N GLY A 70 11.43 0.55 0.89
CA GLY A 70 11.68 -0.69 0.16
C GLY A 70 10.41 -1.54 0.08
N GLN A 71 10.26 -2.32 -0.99
CA GLN A 71 9.02 -3.04 -1.27
C GLN A 71 9.31 -4.39 -1.93
N VAL A 72 8.57 -5.41 -1.50
CA VAL A 72 8.50 -6.70 -2.18
C VAL A 72 7.04 -7.02 -2.47
N THR A 73 6.73 -7.21 -3.76
CA THR A 73 5.41 -7.54 -4.28
C THR A 73 5.33 -9.02 -4.63
N LEU A 74 4.33 -9.73 -4.11
CA LEU A 74 4.09 -11.15 -4.37
C LEU A 74 2.75 -11.31 -5.11
N MET A 75 2.83 -11.65 -6.41
CA MET A 75 1.68 -11.96 -7.25
C MET A 75 1.92 -13.27 -7.99
N GLN A 76 1.28 -14.35 -7.53
CA GLN A 76 1.48 -15.70 -8.08
C GLN A 76 0.18 -16.50 -8.08
N GLY A 77 0.00 -17.37 -9.08
CA GLY A 77 -1.19 -18.22 -9.22
C GLY A 77 -2.47 -17.46 -9.54
N GLU A 78 -3.49 -18.22 -9.95
CA GLU A 78 -4.82 -17.74 -10.36
C GLU A 78 -5.88 -18.81 -10.04
N GLY A 79 -7.16 -18.44 -10.15
CA GLY A 79 -8.28 -19.38 -9.99
C GLY A 79 -8.69 -19.61 -8.52
N ALA A 80 -9.23 -20.79 -8.25
CA ALA A 80 -9.82 -21.14 -6.95
C ALA A 80 -8.78 -21.11 -5.82
N LEU A 81 -9.20 -20.62 -4.66
CA LEU A 81 -8.39 -20.60 -3.45
C LEU A 81 -8.00 -22.03 -3.03
N LYS A 82 -6.71 -22.25 -2.85
CA LYS A 82 -6.16 -23.40 -2.14
C LYS A 82 -5.34 -22.87 -0.96
N PRO A 83 -5.88 -22.92 0.28
CA PRO A 83 -5.19 -22.37 1.44
C PRO A 83 -3.80 -22.98 1.61
N GLY A 84 -2.77 -22.13 1.68
CA GLY A 84 -1.37 -22.56 1.73
C GLY A 84 -0.65 -22.56 0.37
N GLU A 85 -1.38 -22.48 -0.74
CA GLU A 85 -0.81 -22.51 -2.10
C GLU A 85 -1.05 -21.21 -2.87
N GLY A 86 -2.21 -20.58 -2.70
CA GLY A 86 -2.57 -19.34 -3.41
C GLY A 86 -4.00 -19.37 -3.97
N PRO A 87 -4.37 -18.42 -4.85
CA PRO A 87 -3.53 -17.35 -5.41
C PRO A 87 -2.95 -16.36 -4.39
N VAL A 88 -1.73 -15.88 -4.66
CA VAL A 88 -0.98 -14.95 -3.80
C VAL A 88 -1.10 -13.53 -4.35
N ARG A 89 -1.57 -12.58 -3.55
CA ARG A 89 -1.68 -11.15 -3.87
C ARG A 89 -1.30 -10.32 -2.64
N THR A 90 -0.05 -10.39 -2.22
CA THR A 90 0.41 -9.78 -0.96
C THR A 90 1.82 -9.23 -1.09
N GLY A 91 2.42 -8.79 0.01
CA GLY A 91 3.81 -8.34 0.04
C GLY A 91 4.17 -7.64 1.33
N VAL A 92 5.29 -6.94 1.28
CA VAL A 92 5.80 -6.11 2.38
C VAL A 92 6.28 -4.77 1.85
N THR A 93 6.04 -3.72 2.61
CA THR A 93 6.60 -2.38 2.40
C THR A 93 7.30 -1.96 3.68
N VAL A 94 8.55 -1.53 3.58
CA VAL A 94 9.33 -1.08 4.73
C VAL A 94 9.68 0.39 4.60
N ILE A 95 9.69 1.08 5.73
CA ILE A 95 10.08 2.48 5.85
C ILE A 95 11.23 2.55 6.84
N VAL A 96 12.40 2.96 6.37
CA VAL A 96 13.62 3.10 7.17
C VAL A 96 13.79 4.58 7.50
N PRO A 97 13.68 4.98 8.79
CA PRO A 97 13.69 6.40 9.15
C PRO A 97 15.05 7.07 8.96
N ARG A 98 16.14 6.29 9.00
CA ARG A 98 17.53 6.71 8.75
C ARG A 98 18.46 5.49 8.60
N ASP A 99 19.70 5.71 8.19
CA ASP A 99 20.69 4.62 8.02
C ASP A 99 20.97 3.81 9.29
N ASP A 100 21.31 4.47 10.39
CA ASP A 100 21.63 3.84 11.68
C ASP A 100 20.43 3.95 12.63
N VAL A 101 19.45 3.07 12.45
CA VAL A 101 18.19 3.11 13.22
C VAL A 101 18.38 2.81 14.71
N TRP A 102 19.34 1.95 15.05
CA TRP A 102 19.52 1.46 16.41
C TRP A 102 20.24 2.47 17.30
N HIS A 103 21.42 2.95 16.88
CA HIS A 103 22.21 3.84 17.73
C HIS A 103 21.75 5.31 17.66
N LYS A 104 21.07 5.69 16.57
CA LYS A 104 20.65 7.07 16.29
C LYS A 104 19.14 7.17 16.18
N LYS A 105 18.41 6.85 17.24
CA LYS A 105 16.95 6.78 17.23
C LYS A 105 16.31 8.11 16.81
N VAL A 106 15.09 8.02 16.30
CA VAL A 106 14.28 9.20 15.91
C VAL A 106 13.15 9.40 16.92
N PRO A 107 12.80 10.63 17.33
CA PRO A 107 11.56 10.86 18.07
C PRO A 107 10.36 10.31 17.30
N ALA A 108 9.42 9.71 18.01
CA ALA A 108 8.23 9.08 17.42
C ALA A 108 7.00 9.21 18.32
N GLY A 109 5.82 9.19 17.73
CA GLY A 109 4.53 9.17 18.41
C GLY A 109 3.47 8.52 17.55
N ALA A 110 2.42 7.98 18.17
CA ALA A 110 1.39 7.23 17.47
C ALA A 110 -0.03 7.63 17.90
N PHE A 111 -1.00 7.39 17.03
CA PHE A 111 -2.40 7.60 17.30
C PHE A 111 -3.23 6.48 16.67
N VAL A 112 -4.09 5.86 17.48
CA VAL A 112 -5.04 4.85 17.04
C VAL A 112 -6.41 5.52 16.93
N LEU A 113 -6.94 5.64 15.72
CA LEU A 113 -8.27 6.20 15.49
C LEU A 113 -9.34 5.11 15.72
N ASN A 114 -9.13 3.93 15.17
CA ASN A 114 -9.90 2.72 15.47
C ASN A 114 -8.96 1.51 15.54
N GLY A 115 -9.03 0.75 16.65
CA GLY A 115 -8.07 -0.30 16.99
C GLY A 115 -8.42 -1.70 16.47
N THR A 116 -9.27 -1.82 15.45
CA THR A 116 -9.67 -3.12 14.89
C THR A 116 -8.64 -3.62 13.87
N GLY A 117 -7.40 -3.78 14.32
CA GLY A 117 -6.25 -4.18 13.53
C GLY A 117 -5.01 -4.27 14.41
N GLU A 118 -3.84 -4.43 13.80
CA GLU A 118 -2.58 -4.58 14.55
C GLU A 118 -1.49 -3.61 14.09
N MET A 119 -0.77 -3.06 15.07
CA MET A 119 0.50 -2.37 14.89
C MET A 119 1.38 -2.68 16.10
N THR A 120 2.35 -3.58 15.92
CA THR A 120 3.26 -3.98 17.01
C THR A 120 4.18 -2.83 17.42
N GLY A 121 4.77 -2.91 18.61
CA GLY A 121 5.73 -1.91 19.10
C GLY A 121 5.12 -0.60 19.60
N LEU A 122 3.81 -0.39 19.45
CA LEU A 122 3.14 0.85 19.89
C LEU A 122 3.30 1.14 21.39
N ALA A 123 3.27 0.11 22.24
CA ALA A 123 3.49 0.27 23.67
C ALA A 123 4.89 0.83 23.97
N TRP A 124 5.90 0.36 23.25
CA TRP A 124 7.26 0.86 23.40
C TRP A 124 7.40 2.28 22.87
N VAL A 125 6.85 2.60 21.70
CA VAL A 125 6.84 3.97 21.15
C VAL A 125 6.15 4.95 22.10
N ALA A 126 5.06 4.54 22.75
CA ALA A 126 4.34 5.38 23.70
C ALA A 126 5.12 5.63 25.00
N GLU A 127 5.89 4.65 25.47
CA GLU A 127 6.72 4.74 26.67
C GLU A 127 8.01 5.52 26.41
N SER A 128 8.73 5.16 25.35
CA SER A 128 10.06 5.66 25.05
C SER A 128 10.06 7.01 24.32
N GLY A 129 9.00 7.29 23.57
CA GLY A 129 8.89 8.47 22.71
C GLY A 129 9.81 8.46 21.49
N PHE A 130 10.38 7.32 21.13
CA PHE A 130 11.27 7.18 19.97
C PHE A 130 11.02 5.89 19.18
N LEU A 131 11.58 5.85 17.97
CA LEU A 131 11.64 4.70 17.09
C LEU A 131 13.11 4.37 16.79
N GLU A 132 13.46 3.10 16.94
CA GLU A 132 14.84 2.58 16.79
C GLU A 132 14.93 1.36 15.85
N TYR A 133 13.85 1.13 15.09
CA TYR A 133 13.73 0.07 14.10
C TYR A 133 13.11 0.62 12.81
N PRO A 134 13.26 -0.08 11.68
CA PRO A 134 12.41 0.14 10.52
C PRO A 134 10.95 -0.15 10.84
N ILE A 135 10.04 0.52 10.13
CA ILE A 135 8.61 0.21 10.15
C ILE A 135 8.34 -0.75 9.00
N ALA A 136 7.58 -1.82 9.24
CA ALA A 136 7.14 -2.73 8.18
C ALA A 136 5.61 -2.79 8.08
N LEU A 137 5.10 -2.81 6.85
CA LEU A 137 3.69 -2.93 6.51
C LEU A 137 3.47 -4.25 5.77
N THR A 138 2.41 -4.99 6.09
CA THR A 138 2.08 -6.25 5.41
C THR A 138 0.59 -6.59 5.57
N ASN A 139 0.19 -7.85 5.37
CA ASN A 139 -1.15 -8.31 5.70
C ASN A 139 -1.27 -8.88 7.12
N THR A 140 -2.51 -9.00 7.58
CA THR A 140 -2.86 -9.34 8.97
C THR A 140 -2.16 -10.58 9.50
N LEU A 141 -2.22 -11.70 8.78
CA LEU A 141 -1.69 -12.98 9.27
C LEU A 141 -0.18 -13.13 9.06
N ASN A 142 0.45 -12.20 8.34
CA ASN A 142 1.89 -12.15 8.17
C ASN A 142 2.60 -11.28 9.23
N VAL A 143 1.90 -10.52 10.08
CA VAL A 143 2.52 -9.67 11.11
C VAL A 143 3.63 -10.39 11.91
N PRO A 144 3.42 -11.61 12.44
CA PRO A 144 4.49 -12.31 13.18
C PRO A 144 5.67 -12.73 12.30
N ARG A 145 5.42 -13.13 11.04
CA ARG A 145 6.49 -13.51 10.09
C ARG A 145 7.31 -12.29 9.69
N VAL A 146 6.65 -11.15 9.49
CA VAL A 146 7.32 -9.91 9.14
C VAL A 146 8.09 -9.35 10.32
N ALA A 147 7.55 -9.43 11.53
CA ALA A 147 8.28 -9.14 12.75
C ALA A 147 9.57 -9.98 12.79
N ASN A 148 9.49 -11.31 12.65
CA ASN A 148 10.67 -12.18 12.61
C ASN A 148 11.71 -11.74 11.55
N GLY A 149 11.28 -11.28 10.37
CA GLY A 149 12.16 -10.70 9.36
C GLY A 149 12.86 -9.43 9.80
N VAL A 150 12.14 -8.49 10.41
CA VAL A 150 12.72 -7.26 10.97
C VAL A 150 13.71 -7.58 12.08
N ILE A 151 13.36 -8.52 12.98
CA ILE A 151 14.26 -8.99 14.05
C ILE A 151 15.56 -9.54 13.43
N SER A 152 15.45 -10.44 12.46
CA SER A 152 16.61 -11.07 11.82
C SER A 152 17.49 -10.06 11.10
N TRP A 153 16.89 -9.03 10.48
CA TRP A 153 17.61 -7.93 9.85
C TRP A 153 18.38 -7.10 10.88
N MET A 154 17.72 -6.73 11.98
CA MET A 154 18.33 -5.97 13.07
C MET A 154 19.48 -6.75 13.72
N LEU A 155 19.30 -8.03 14.04
CA LEU A 155 20.36 -8.87 14.62
C LEU A 155 21.57 -9.03 13.69
N ARG A 156 21.34 -9.08 12.37
CA ARG A 156 22.43 -9.12 11.37
C ARG A 156 23.24 -7.81 11.36
N HIS A 157 22.57 -6.66 11.45
CA HIS A 157 23.22 -5.35 11.36
C HIS A 157 23.78 -4.86 12.71
N TYR A 158 23.19 -5.32 13.81
CA TYR A 158 23.50 -4.93 15.17
C TYR A 158 23.68 -6.19 16.05
N PRO A 159 24.79 -6.93 15.90
CA PRO A 159 24.98 -8.25 16.53
C PRO A 159 25.08 -8.21 18.06
N GLY A 160 25.16 -7.02 18.68
CA GLY A 160 25.17 -6.87 20.13
C GLY A 160 23.79 -7.00 20.78
N ILE A 161 22.70 -6.81 20.02
CA ILE A 161 21.31 -6.87 20.50
C ILE A 161 21.04 -8.19 21.22
N GLY A 162 20.54 -8.10 22.46
CA GLY A 162 20.25 -9.26 23.31
C GLY A 162 21.46 -9.97 23.90
N ILE A 163 22.68 -9.44 23.71
CA ILE A 163 23.93 -9.97 24.30
C ILE A 163 24.61 -8.91 25.16
N THR A 164 25.09 -7.85 24.50
CA THR A 164 25.79 -6.71 25.13
C THR A 164 24.95 -5.43 25.07
N ASP A 165 23.74 -5.54 24.53
CA ASP A 165 22.84 -4.45 24.17
C ASP A 165 21.40 -4.90 24.44
N ASP A 166 20.46 -3.95 24.43
CA ASP A 166 19.05 -4.17 24.73
C ASP A 166 18.34 -5.11 23.72
N THR A 167 17.09 -5.46 24.02
CA THR A 167 16.24 -6.27 23.13
C THR A 167 15.33 -5.39 22.28
N LEU A 168 14.73 -5.97 21.24
CA LEU A 168 13.94 -5.22 20.26
C LEU A 168 12.44 -5.51 20.30
N THR A 169 11.63 -4.49 19.97
CA THR A 169 10.17 -4.58 19.84
C THR A 169 9.76 -3.98 18.48
N PRO A 170 9.83 -4.76 17.38
CA PRO A 170 9.69 -4.21 16.03
C PRO A 170 8.30 -3.62 15.80
N VAL A 171 8.23 -2.59 14.94
CA VAL A 171 6.98 -1.96 14.52
C VAL A 171 6.52 -2.55 13.20
N VAL A 172 5.49 -3.40 13.26
CA VAL A 172 4.88 -4.05 12.12
C VAL A 172 3.38 -3.77 12.14
N ALA A 173 2.86 -3.22 11.05
CA ALA A 173 1.45 -2.86 10.92
C ALA A 173 0.82 -3.55 9.72
N GLU A 174 -0.51 -3.66 9.72
CA GLU A 174 -1.20 -4.50 8.74
C GLU A 174 -2.49 -3.93 8.17
N CYS A 175 -2.92 -4.53 7.07
CA CYS A 175 -4.28 -4.47 6.55
C CYS A 175 -4.69 -5.86 6.02
N ASP A 176 -5.98 -6.20 6.04
CA ASP A 176 -6.47 -7.50 5.56
C ASP A 176 -6.61 -7.54 4.02
N ASP A 177 -5.78 -8.36 3.34
CA ASP A 177 -5.84 -8.61 1.90
C ASP A 177 -6.58 -9.91 1.50
N GLY A 178 -7.22 -10.60 2.45
CA GLY A 178 -7.80 -11.93 2.29
C GLY A 178 -8.96 -12.05 1.31
N ARG A 179 -9.42 -10.93 0.73
CA ARG A 179 -10.36 -10.94 -0.40
C ARG A 179 -9.69 -11.28 -1.73
N LEU A 180 -8.47 -10.80 -1.98
CA LEU A 180 -7.72 -11.08 -3.21
C LEU A 180 -6.62 -12.12 -3.00
N ASN A 181 -6.14 -12.26 -1.77
CA ASN A 181 -5.01 -13.09 -1.40
C ASN A 181 -5.44 -14.36 -0.64
N ASP A 182 -4.65 -15.42 -0.78
CA ASP A 182 -4.59 -16.50 0.20
C ASP A 182 -3.88 -16.04 1.49
N ILE A 183 -4.62 -15.36 2.35
CA ILE A 183 -4.06 -14.84 3.62
C ILE A 183 -3.66 -15.97 4.59
N GLN A 184 -4.28 -17.15 4.49
CA GLN A 184 -3.98 -18.29 5.37
C GLN A 184 -2.64 -18.95 5.04
N GLY A 185 -2.21 -18.91 3.78
CA GLY A 185 -0.89 -19.40 3.38
C GLY A 185 0.28 -18.58 3.92
N ARG A 186 0.02 -17.37 4.45
CA ARG A 186 1.03 -16.47 5.05
C ARG A 186 2.28 -16.33 4.16
N HIS A 187 2.08 -15.97 2.90
CA HIS A 187 3.11 -16.11 1.85
C HIS A 187 4.35 -15.21 1.97
N VAL A 188 4.36 -14.22 2.87
CA VAL A 188 5.54 -13.35 3.05
C VAL A 188 6.60 -14.09 3.85
N SER A 189 7.77 -14.31 3.26
CA SER A 189 8.89 -14.97 3.92
C SER A 189 9.78 -13.99 4.69
N GLU A 190 10.61 -14.52 5.60
CA GLU A 190 11.65 -13.72 6.26
C GLU A 190 12.61 -13.09 5.23
N ALA A 191 12.98 -13.85 4.19
CA ALA A 191 13.86 -13.39 3.12
C ALA A 191 13.24 -12.22 2.32
N ASP A 192 11.92 -12.21 2.14
CA ASP A 192 11.23 -11.08 1.47
C ASP A 192 11.36 -9.79 2.28
N VAL A 193 11.24 -9.88 3.60
CA VAL A 193 11.39 -8.73 4.50
C VAL A 193 12.83 -8.22 4.49
N MET A 194 13.79 -9.13 4.61
CA MET A 194 15.22 -8.81 4.56
C MET A 194 15.56 -8.12 3.24
N ARG A 195 15.08 -8.65 2.12
CA ARG A 195 15.25 -8.05 0.79
C ARG A 195 14.64 -6.65 0.72
N ALA A 196 13.40 -6.47 1.20
CA ALA A 196 12.76 -5.15 1.21
C ALA A 196 13.58 -4.14 2.03
N LEU A 197 14.17 -4.55 3.15
CA LEU A 197 15.02 -3.70 3.99
C LEU A 197 16.37 -3.38 3.34
N ASP A 198 17.03 -4.39 2.75
CA ASP A 198 18.32 -4.24 2.08
C ASP A 198 18.21 -3.37 0.81
N GLU A 199 17.08 -3.45 0.09
CA GLU A 199 16.80 -2.67 -1.12
C GLU A 199 16.16 -1.30 -0.83
N ALA A 200 15.85 -0.97 0.43
CA ALA A 200 15.22 0.30 0.78
C ALA A 200 16.09 1.49 0.37
N ALA A 201 15.53 2.40 -0.43
CA ALA A 201 16.26 3.52 -1.02
C ALA A 201 15.52 4.86 -0.85
N PRO A 202 16.24 6.01 -0.88
CA PRO A 202 15.62 7.31 -1.09
C PRO A 202 15.13 7.44 -2.55
N GLY A 203 14.48 8.55 -2.88
CA GLY A 203 13.99 8.82 -4.24
C GLY A 203 12.52 8.45 -4.44
N PRO A 204 12.05 8.35 -5.71
CA PRO A 204 10.66 8.03 -6.01
C PRO A 204 10.20 6.72 -5.36
N VAL A 205 8.98 6.73 -4.80
CA VAL A 205 8.37 5.54 -4.18
C VAL A 205 7.33 4.97 -5.14
N ALA A 206 7.34 3.66 -5.37
CA ALA A 206 6.30 3.03 -6.17
C ALA A 206 4.97 2.99 -5.39
N GLU A 207 3.89 3.36 -6.08
CA GLU A 207 2.53 3.49 -5.55
C GLU A 207 1.58 2.50 -6.23
N GLY A 208 0.37 2.36 -5.68
CA GLY A 208 -0.67 1.47 -6.17
C GLY A 208 -0.54 0.05 -5.64
N SER A 209 -0.62 -0.92 -6.54
CA SER A 209 -0.76 -2.35 -6.22
C SER A 209 0.58 -3.05 -6.01
N VAL A 210 1.40 -2.50 -5.11
CA VAL A 210 2.77 -2.96 -4.83
C VAL A 210 2.99 -3.17 -3.33
N GLY A 211 4.00 -3.96 -2.97
CA GLY A 211 4.40 -4.17 -1.58
C GLY A 211 3.26 -4.66 -0.68
N ALA A 212 3.09 -4.02 0.47
CA ALA A 212 1.97 -4.30 1.37
C ALA A 212 0.59 -3.96 0.75
N GLY A 213 0.55 -3.14 -0.29
CA GLY A 213 -0.66 -2.70 -0.98
C GLY A 213 -1.17 -3.65 -2.06
N THR A 214 -0.43 -4.72 -2.36
CA THR A 214 -0.68 -5.62 -3.49
C THR A 214 -2.12 -6.15 -3.54
N GLY A 215 -2.64 -6.66 -2.42
CA GLY A 215 -4.00 -7.22 -2.35
C GLY A 215 -5.06 -6.29 -1.74
N MET A 216 -4.73 -5.02 -1.50
CA MET A 216 -5.62 -4.10 -0.78
C MET A 216 -6.73 -3.51 -1.65
N ILE A 217 -7.88 -3.22 -1.05
CA ILE A 217 -9.09 -2.68 -1.68
C ILE A 217 -9.55 -1.46 -0.88
N SER A 218 -9.79 -0.34 -1.54
CA SER A 218 -10.23 0.89 -0.88
C SER A 218 -11.37 1.55 -1.64
N TYR A 219 -12.42 1.95 -0.91
CA TYR A 219 -13.66 2.51 -1.47
C TYR A 219 -14.30 1.63 -2.55
N GLY A 220 -14.16 0.31 -2.42
CA GLY A 220 -14.64 -0.66 -3.42
C GLY A 220 -13.86 -0.68 -4.74
N PHE A 221 -12.80 0.12 -4.88
CA PHE A 221 -11.83 0.02 -5.96
C PHE A 221 -10.56 -0.67 -5.47
N LYS A 222 -9.64 -0.97 -6.38
CA LYS A 222 -8.29 -1.35 -5.97
C LYS A 222 -7.64 -0.23 -5.15
N GLY A 223 -7.12 -0.59 -3.98
CA GLY A 223 -6.31 0.29 -3.12
C GLY A 223 -4.82 -0.08 -3.17
N GLY A 224 -4.09 0.24 -2.10
CA GLY A 224 -2.69 -0.13 -1.94
C GLY A 224 -1.82 0.99 -1.39
N ILE A 225 -0.57 1.06 -1.84
CA ILE A 225 0.39 2.05 -1.37
C ILE A 225 0.12 3.41 -2.02
N GLY A 226 0.12 4.48 -1.23
CA GLY A 226 0.16 5.84 -1.76
C GLY A 226 1.05 6.70 -0.90
N THR A 227 1.62 7.75 -1.48
CA THR A 227 2.46 8.69 -0.74
C THR A 227 2.19 10.11 -1.21
N ALA A 228 2.57 11.09 -0.39
CA ALA A 228 2.55 12.50 -0.73
C ALA A 228 3.50 13.24 0.21
N SER A 229 3.88 14.47 -0.12
CA SER A 229 4.59 15.35 0.81
C SER A 229 4.12 16.78 0.68
N ARG A 230 4.47 17.59 1.68
CA ARG A 230 4.30 19.05 1.68
C ARG A 230 5.55 19.70 2.25
N ARG A 231 5.98 20.77 1.59
CA ARG A 231 7.03 21.64 2.09
C ARG A 231 6.41 22.88 2.73
N LEU A 232 6.83 23.17 3.96
CA LEU A 232 6.41 24.37 4.65
C LEU A 232 7.07 25.61 4.03
N PRO A 233 6.41 26.78 4.05
CA PRO A 233 7.05 28.04 3.68
C PRO A 233 8.29 28.29 4.54
N ALA A 234 9.29 28.99 3.98
CA ALA A 234 10.53 29.33 4.71
C ALA A 234 10.26 30.11 6.01
N ALA A 235 9.25 31.00 6.01
CA ALA A 235 8.82 31.75 7.18
C ALA A 235 8.22 30.87 8.30
N GLU A 236 7.79 29.65 7.97
CA GLU A 236 7.23 28.66 8.91
C GLU A 236 8.23 27.51 9.17
N GLY A 237 9.51 27.71 8.86
CA GLY A 237 10.62 26.80 9.15
C GLY A 237 11.15 26.01 7.96
N GLY A 238 10.45 25.99 6.82
CA GLY A 238 10.95 25.34 5.59
C GLY A 238 11.02 23.81 5.64
N PHE A 239 10.50 23.19 6.70
CA PHE A 239 10.48 21.75 6.92
C PHE A 239 9.59 21.01 5.92
N THR A 240 9.77 19.71 5.82
CA THR A 240 9.01 18.80 4.98
C THR A 240 8.17 17.87 5.85
N ILE A 241 6.91 17.66 5.47
CA ILE A 241 6.06 16.57 5.97
C ILE A 241 5.87 15.57 4.84
N GLY A 242 6.29 14.34 5.04
CA GLY A 242 6.06 13.22 4.14
C GLY A 242 5.03 12.25 4.71
N VAL A 243 4.15 11.69 3.88
CA VAL A 243 3.16 10.70 4.30
C VAL A 243 3.17 9.51 3.34
N LEU A 244 3.12 8.29 3.88
CA LEU A 244 2.89 7.05 3.15
C LEU A 244 1.71 6.32 3.78
N VAL A 245 0.82 5.79 2.95
CA VAL A 245 -0.36 5.03 3.39
C VAL A 245 -0.37 3.64 2.77
N ASN A 246 -0.93 2.67 3.50
CA ASN A 246 -1.43 1.42 2.93
C ASN A 246 -2.97 1.45 3.00
N ALA A 247 -3.62 1.78 1.89
CA ALA A 247 -5.05 2.04 1.84
C ALA A 247 -5.85 0.77 1.52
N ASN A 248 -6.60 0.29 2.51
CA ASN A 248 -7.50 -0.85 2.40
C ASN A 248 -8.89 -0.54 3.01
N HIS A 249 -9.35 0.71 3.02
CA HIS A 249 -10.50 1.17 3.82
C HIS A 249 -11.61 1.81 2.97
N GLY A 250 -12.74 2.09 3.63
CA GLY A 250 -13.81 2.92 3.09
C GLY A 250 -14.75 2.19 2.13
N ARG A 251 -15.98 2.69 2.01
CA ARG A 251 -16.98 2.15 1.08
C ARG A 251 -17.17 3.06 -0.11
N ARG A 252 -17.51 2.48 -1.28
CA ARG A 252 -17.65 3.24 -2.53
C ARG A 252 -18.45 4.54 -2.40
N PRO A 253 -19.65 4.59 -1.77
CA PRO A 253 -20.44 5.82 -1.67
C PRO A 253 -19.83 6.93 -0.80
N GLU A 254 -18.81 6.61 0.01
CA GLU A 254 -18.12 7.55 0.89
C GLU A 254 -17.05 8.35 0.13
N LEU A 255 -16.48 7.76 -0.94
CA LEU A 255 -15.32 8.32 -1.63
C LEU A 255 -15.56 9.77 -2.07
N THR A 256 -14.72 10.64 -1.55
CA THR A 256 -14.63 12.05 -1.91
C THR A 256 -13.24 12.34 -2.49
N MET A 257 -13.16 13.06 -3.61
CA MET A 257 -11.90 13.51 -4.20
C MET A 257 -11.96 15.01 -4.46
N GLY A 258 -11.11 15.80 -3.80
CA GLY A 258 -11.13 17.26 -3.92
C GLY A 258 -12.47 17.91 -3.55
N GLY A 259 -13.21 17.31 -2.60
CA GLY A 259 -14.55 17.74 -2.20
C GLY A 259 -15.70 17.20 -3.06
N VAL A 260 -15.42 16.62 -4.23
CA VAL A 260 -16.43 16.04 -5.12
C VAL A 260 -16.84 14.65 -4.61
N PRO A 261 -18.14 14.32 -4.44
CA PRO A 261 -18.60 13.03 -3.93
C PRO A 261 -18.56 11.93 -5.02
N ILE A 262 -17.35 11.66 -5.53
CA ILE A 262 -17.06 10.71 -6.61
C ILE A 262 -17.78 9.38 -6.39
N GLY A 263 -17.72 8.85 -5.18
CA GLY A 263 -18.31 7.58 -4.80
C GLY A 263 -19.79 7.42 -5.17
N ARG A 264 -20.58 8.48 -4.96
CA ARG A 264 -22.02 8.49 -5.26
C ARG A 264 -22.31 8.73 -6.73
N GLN A 265 -21.45 9.52 -7.39
CA GLN A 265 -21.64 9.90 -8.79
C GLN A 265 -21.09 8.86 -9.77
N TYR A 266 -20.17 8.00 -9.33
CA TYR A 266 -19.43 7.10 -10.20
C TYR A 266 -20.33 6.21 -11.06
N ASP A 267 -21.33 5.58 -10.44
CA ASP A 267 -22.28 4.65 -11.08
C ASP A 267 -23.64 5.28 -11.41
N ALA A 268 -23.90 6.52 -10.97
CA ALA A 268 -25.20 7.19 -11.15
C ALA A 268 -25.50 7.55 -12.62
N VAL A 269 -24.47 7.60 -13.47
CA VAL A 269 -24.60 7.76 -14.92
C VAL A 269 -24.03 6.50 -15.57
N GLY A 270 -24.86 5.48 -15.76
CA GLY A 270 -24.44 4.22 -16.36
C GLY A 270 -23.98 4.39 -17.81
N PRO A 271 -23.08 3.54 -18.33
CA PRO A 271 -22.78 3.50 -19.75
C PRO A 271 -24.03 3.15 -20.57
N GLN A 272 -24.31 3.94 -21.60
CA GLN A 272 -25.17 3.56 -22.73
C GLN A 272 -24.51 2.49 -23.64
N SER A 273 -23.74 1.56 -23.08
CA SER A 273 -23.15 0.48 -23.86
C SER A 273 -23.91 -0.80 -23.57
N GLY A 274 -24.83 -1.17 -24.48
CA GLY A 274 -25.59 -2.42 -24.46
C GLY A 274 -24.72 -3.67 -24.65
N ARG A 275 -23.77 -3.91 -23.73
CA ARG A 275 -23.06 -5.18 -23.64
C ARG A 275 -23.96 -6.19 -22.91
N PRO A 276 -24.22 -7.37 -23.51
CA PRO A 276 -24.91 -8.45 -22.81
C PRO A 276 -24.17 -8.84 -21.52
N GLU A 277 -24.93 -9.21 -20.49
CA GLU A 277 -24.42 -9.88 -19.28
C GLU A 277 -23.84 -11.25 -19.65
N GLU A 278 -22.65 -11.30 -20.25
CA GLU A 278 -21.83 -12.52 -20.20
C GLU A 278 -21.41 -12.75 -18.74
N GLU A 279 -21.38 -14.02 -18.31
CA GLU A 279 -21.09 -14.48 -16.95
C GLU A 279 -19.87 -13.76 -16.35
N SER A 280 -20.14 -12.61 -15.72
CA SER A 280 -19.09 -11.74 -15.24
C SER A 280 -18.39 -12.42 -14.06
N PRO A 281 -17.04 -12.44 -14.01
CA PRO A 281 -16.30 -12.86 -12.82
C PRO A 281 -16.93 -12.20 -11.60
N GLN A 282 -17.11 -12.93 -10.49
CA GLN A 282 -17.81 -12.42 -9.30
C GLN A 282 -17.24 -11.05 -8.90
N ARG A 283 -17.90 -9.98 -9.36
CA ARG A 283 -17.47 -8.62 -9.08
C ARG A 283 -17.76 -8.39 -7.62
N LEU A 284 -16.72 -8.00 -6.88
CA LEU A 284 -16.80 -7.80 -5.44
C LEU A 284 -17.90 -6.80 -5.02
N HIS A 285 -18.36 -5.97 -5.96
CA HIS A 285 -19.48 -5.02 -5.82
C HIS A 285 -20.82 -5.66 -5.41
N THR A 286 -21.03 -6.96 -5.63
CA THR A 286 -22.34 -7.60 -5.39
C THR A 286 -22.47 -8.31 -4.03
N VAL A 287 -21.40 -8.40 -3.24
CA VAL A 287 -21.46 -9.09 -1.93
C VAL A 287 -22.06 -8.14 -0.88
N ARG A 288 -23.30 -8.44 -0.46
CA ARG A 288 -24.12 -7.64 0.48
C ARG A 288 -23.38 -7.21 1.73
N GLU A 289 -23.49 -5.92 2.06
CA GLU A 289 -23.01 -5.31 3.30
C GLU A 289 -23.49 -6.08 4.55
N GLY A 290 -22.65 -6.18 5.58
CA GLY A 290 -23.01 -6.83 6.85
C GLY A 290 -23.12 -8.36 6.82
N SER A 291 -22.77 -9.00 5.70
CA SER A 291 -22.63 -10.47 5.66
C SER A 291 -21.36 -10.92 6.37
N ARG A 292 -21.42 -12.12 6.98
CA ARG A 292 -20.29 -12.72 7.72
C ARG A 292 -19.06 -12.81 6.80
N GLY A 293 -17.93 -12.26 7.23
CA GLY A 293 -16.67 -12.29 6.47
C GLY A 293 -16.39 -11.05 5.60
N ASN A 294 -17.24 -10.02 5.63
CA ASN A 294 -16.94 -8.73 5.00
C ASN A 294 -16.25 -7.78 5.98
N ALA A 295 -14.91 -7.81 6.01
CA ALA A 295 -14.12 -6.81 6.73
C ALA A 295 -14.40 -5.41 6.16
N GLU A 296 -14.52 -4.41 7.05
CA GLU A 296 -14.79 -3.01 6.67
C GLU A 296 -13.54 -2.28 6.18
N GLY A 297 -12.42 -3.01 6.06
CA GLY A 297 -11.15 -2.53 5.55
C GLY A 297 -10.25 -1.91 6.61
N SER A 298 -9.00 -1.56 6.33
CA SER A 298 -8.07 -0.92 7.29
C SER A 298 -7.23 0.16 6.60
N ILE A 299 -6.58 1.04 7.35
CA ILE A 299 -5.54 1.93 6.83
C ILE A 299 -4.42 2.14 7.83
N ILE A 300 -3.19 2.00 7.32
CA ILE A 300 -1.99 2.44 8.02
C ILE A 300 -1.49 3.74 7.40
N ILE A 301 -1.19 4.74 8.23
CA ILE A 301 -0.65 6.04 7.82
C ILE A 301 0.68 6.27 8.55
N ILE A 302 1.77 6.36 7.81
CA ILE A 302 3.10 6.68 8.31
C ILE A 302 3.43 8.12 7.92
N ILE A 303 3.85 8.91 8.90
CA ILE A 303 4.17 10.33 8.75
C ILE A 303 5.65 10.53 9.11
N ALA A 304 6.41 11.17 8.22
CA ALA A 304 7.79 11.55 8.46
C ALA A 304 7.92 13.08 8.40
N THR A 305 8.85 13.64 9.16
CA THR A 305 9.23 15.05 9.03
C THR A 305 10.67 15.30 9.44
N ASP A 306 11.30 16.33 8.88
CA ASP A 306 12.58 16.88 9.35
C ASP A 306 12.40 18.03 10.37
N ALA A 307 11.16 18.41 10.70
CA ALA A 307 10.89 19.36 11.77
C ALA A 307 11.34 18.79 13.14
N PRO A 308 12.02 19.56 14.00
CA PRO A 308 12.55 19.09 15.27
C PRO A 308 11.43 18.95 16.32
N LEU A 309 10.70 17.85 16.25
CA LEU A 309 9.50 17.58 17.07
C LEU A 309 9.77 16.53 18.15
N ASP A 310 9.12 16.70 19.30
CA ASP A 310 9.06 15.67 20.34
C ASP A 310 7.95 14.64 20.09
N SER A 311 7.93 13.55 20.88
CA SER A 311 6.92 12.48 20.79
C SER A 311 5.48 12.96 20.94
N ARG A 312 5.24 13.92 21.83
CA ARG A 312 3.90 14.49 22.06
C ARG A 312 3.45 15.28 20.83
N GLN A 313 4.33 16.07 20.20
CA GLN A 313 4.04 16.79 18.96
C GLN A 313 3.80 15.84 17.79
N LEU A 314 4.56 14.75 17.69
CA LEU A 314 4.38 13.72 16.68
C LEU A 314 3.04 12.98 16.84
N THR A 315 2.66 12.66 18.08
CA THR A 315 1.31 12.16 18.41
C THR A 315 0.21 13.13 17.98
N ARG A 316 0.44 14.45 18.12
CA ARG A 316 -0.49 15.47 17.60
C ARG A 316 -0.60 15.42 16.08
N LEU A 317 0.50 15.20 15.34
CA LEU A 317 0.45 15.02 13.88
C LEU A 317 -0.32 13.75 13.50
N GLY A 318 -0.10 12.62 14.19
CA GLY A 318 -0.88 11.40 14.00
C GLY A 318 -2.40 11.63 14.10
N LYS A 319 -2.84 12.42 15.10
CA LYS A 319 -4.25 12.85 15.22
C LYS A 319 -4.75 13.68 14.05
N ARG A 320 -3.89 14.40 13.34
CA ARG A 320 -4.27 15.25 12.19
C ARG A 320 -4.40 14.46 10.90
N ALA A 321 -3.64 13.38 10.74
CA ALA A 321 -3.85 12.48 9.61
C ALA A 321 -5.29 11.93 9.56
N ALA A 322 -5.96 11.73 10.70
CA ALA A 322 -7.38 11.39 10.75
C ALA A 322 -8.28 12.41 10.05
N LEU A 323 -7.92 13.71 10.05
CA LEU A 323 -8.67 14.73 9.31
C LEU A 323 -8.44 14.64 7.80
N GLY A 324 -7.23 14.28 7.36
CA GLY A 324 -6.94 14.02 5.94
C GLY A 324 -7.68 12.79 5.42
N LEU A 325 -7.71 11.73 6.23
CA LEU A 325 -8.53 10.53 6.00
C LEU A 325 -10.04 10.86 5.91
N ALA A 326 -10.55 11.72 6.81
CA ALA A 326 -11.94 12.13 6.77
C ALA A 326 -12.29 12.94 5.51
N ARG A 327 -11.35 13.71 4.94
CA ARG A 327 -11.56 14.45 3.69
C ARG A 327 -11.75 13.57 2.46
N THR A 328 -11.28 12.33 2.49
CA THR A 328 -11.57 11.34 1.43
C THR A 328 -12.89 10.60 1.67
N GLY A 329 -13.58 10.91 2.78
CA GLY A 329 -14.92 10.44 3.12
C GLY A 329 -14.99 9.28 4.13
N SER A 330 -13.86 8.73 4.56
CA SER A 330 -13.83 7.64 5.55
C SER A 330 -14.47 8.06 6.87
N THR A 331 -15.20 7.14 7.49
CA THR A 331 -15.83 7.32 8.80
C THR A 331 -15.27 6.38 9.87
N ALA A 332 -14.11 5.76 9.65
CA ALA A 332 -13.46 4.84 10.60
C ALA A 332 -14.41 3.78 11.17
N ARG A 333 -15.04 3.00 10.27
CA ARG A 333 -16.13 2.07 10.63
C ARG A 333 -15.68 0.99 11.61
N HIS A 334 -16.63 0.33 12.26
CA HIS A 334 -16.39 -0.61 13.36
C HIS A 334 -15.28 -1.62 13.06
N GLY A 335 -15.33 -2.29 11.90
CA GLY A 335 -14.37 -3.32 11.51
C GLY A 335 -13.05 -2.79 10.93
N SER A 336 -12.75 -1.49 11.11
CA SER A 336 -11.63 -0.83 10.45
C SER A 336 -10.45 -0.54 11.37
N GLY A 337 -9.28 -1.09 11.04
CA GLY A 337 -8.03 -0.81 11.73
C GLY A 337 -7.37 0.45 11.18
N ASP A 338 -7.49 1.57 11.90
CA ASP A 338 -7.04 2.89 11.47
C ASP A 338 -5.91 3.39 12.39
N PHE A 339 -4.67 3.17 11.97
CA PHE A 339 -3.47 3.44 12.77
C PHE A 339 -2.59 4.48 12.10
N MET A 340 -2.07 5.41 12.91
CA MET A 340 -1.15 6.44 12.47
C MET A 340 0.11 6.43 13.33
N LEU A 341 1.28 6.48 12.69
CA LEU A 341 2.56 6.64 13.36
C LEU A 341 3.35 7.77 12.70
N ALA A 342 3.89 8.67 13.52
CA ALA A 342 4.68 9.81 13.09
C ALA A 342 6.08 9.74 13.70
N PHE A 343 7.11 10.05 12.91
CA PHE A 343 8.48 10.19 13.39
C PHE A 343 9.17 11.44 12.82
N SER A 344 10.21 11.93 13.51
CA SER A 344 11.00 13.08 13.08
C SER A 344 12.48 12.73 12.87
N THR A 345 13.04 13.09 11.73
CA THR A 345 14.50 13.01 11.47
C THR A 345 15.25 14.27 11.92
N GLY A 346 14.53 15.28 12.44
CA GLY A 346 15.09 16.57 12.87
C GLY A 346 15.94 16.52 14.14
N ASN A 347 15.91 15.40 14.87
CA ASN A 347 16.73 15.16 16.05
C ASN A 347 17.31 13.74 16.04
N VAL A 348 18.36 13.53 16.83
CA VAL A 348 18.92 12.20 17.10
C VAL A 348 18.84 11.93 18.59
N ILE A 349 18.18 10.84 18.97
CA ILE A 349 18.21 10.33 20.35
C ILE A 349 19.30 9.25 20.40
N PRO A 350 20.39 9.47 21.16
CA PRO A 350 21.47 8.50 21.28
C PRO A 350 21.00 7.26 22.06
N HIS A 351 21.46 6.08 21.66
CA HIS A 351 21.13 4.84 22.34
C HIS A 351 21.73 4.74 23.75
N TYR A 352 23.02 5.04 23.88
CA TYR A 352 23.72 5.13 25.17
C TYR A 352 24.42 6.50 25.29
N PRO A 353 23.75 7.53 25.82
CA PRO A 353 24.41 8.80 26.11
C PRO A 353 25.43 8.61 27.26
N ASN A 354 26.64 9.16 27.10
CA ASN A 354 27.66 9.16 28.16
C ASN A 354 27.29 10.07 29.33
N GLU A 355 26.59 11.16 29.02
CA GLU A 355 26.17 12.17 30.00
C GLU A 355 24.70 11.97 30.39
N PRO A 356 24.29 12.32 31.63
CA PRO A 356 22.89 12.21 32.07
C PRO A 356 21.89 13.05 31.26
N THR A 357 22.36 13.96 30.42
CA THR A 357 21.52 14.84 29.59
C THR A 357 22.11 15.00 28.20
N PHE A 358 21.24 15.19 27.21
CA PHE A 358 21.59 15.59 25.86
C PHE A 358 20.60 16.66 25.38
N SER A 359 21.01 17.47 24.41
CA SER A 359 20.18 18.55 23.88
C SER A 359 19.39 18.08 22.66
N LEU A 360 18.13 18.48 22.60
CA LEU A 360 17.28 18.34 21.41
C LEU A 360 16.84 19.73 20.95
N LEU A 361 16.83 19.96 19.65
CA LEU A 361 16.15 21.11 19.08
C LEU A 361 14.64 20.88 19.22
N HIS A 362 13.88 21.94 19.51
CA HIS A 362 12.44 21.82 19.73
C HIS A 362 11.70 22.94 18.98
N LEU A 363 10.76 22.55 18.12
CA LEU A 363 9.88 23.52 17.47
C LEU A 363 8.83 24.00 18.48
N ALA A 364 8.81 25.31 18.72
CA ALA A 364 7.81 25.92 19.60
C ALA A 364 6.37 25.60 19.12
N ASP A 365 5.52 25.17 20.05
CA ASP A 365 4.17 24.67 19.75
C ASP A 365 3.28 25.67 18.98
N THR A 366 3.50 26.97 19.18
CA THR A 366 2.80 28.05 18.47
C THR A 366 3.07 28.06 16.96
N HIS A 367 4.15 27.42 16.51
CA HIS A 367 4.53 27.29 15.10
C HIS A 367 4.13 25.94 14.47
N LEU A 368 3.42 25.06 15.20
CA LEU A 368 3.07 23.72 14.71
C LEU A 368 1.93 23.71 13.67
N ASN A 369 1.17 24.80 13.52
CA ASN A 369 -0.02 24.84 12.66
C ASN A 369 0.29 24.54 11.18
N ALA A 370 1.47 24.95 10.71
CA ALA A 370 1.97 24.66 9.37
C ALA A 370 2.10 23.15 9.13
N ALA A 371 2.83 22.48 10.03
CA ALA A 371 3.04 21.04 10.02
C ALA A 371 1.72 20.28 10.15
N ILE A 372 0.81 20.74 11.00
CA ILE A 372 -0.55 20.20 11.13
C ILE A 372 -1.30 20.26 9.79
N THR A 373 -1.30 21.42 9.13
CA THR A 373 -1.95 21.61 7.83
C THR A 373 -1.34 20.70 6.77
N ALA A 374 0.00 20.67 6.72
CA ALA A 374 0.76 19.81 5.83
C ALA A 374 0.45 18.33 6.03
N THR A 375 0.33 17.85 7.27
CA THR A 375 -0.08 16.47 7.55
C THR A 375 -1.46 16.16 7.00
N VAL A 376 -2.46 17.04 7.20
CA VAL A 376 -3.82 16.84 6.67
C VAL A 376 -3.79 16.73 5.14
N GLU A 377 -3.14 17.68 4.47
CA GLU A 377 -3.10 17.75 3.00
C GLU A 377 -2.31 16.59 2.39
N ALA A 378 -1.16 16.23 2.97
CA ALA A 378 -0.37 15.09 2.51
C ALA A 378 -1.10 13.76 2.74
N THR A 379 -1.81 13.58 3.86
CA THR A 379 -2.60 12.37 4.09
C THR A 379 -3.74 12.24 3.08
N GLU A 380 -4.51 13.30 2.85
CA GLU A 380 -5.56 13.32 1.83
C GLU A 380 -5.01 12.91 0.47
N GLU A 381 -3.94 13.56 0.01
CA GLU A 381 -3.35 13.28 -1.29
C GLU A 381 -2.73 11.87 -1.38
N ALA A 382 -2.06 11.38 -0.33
CA ALA A 382 -1.48 10.04 -0.34
C ALA A 382 -2.55 8.95 -0.52
N ILE A 383 -3.73 9.09 0.10
CA ILE A 383 -4.86 8.18 -0.09
C ILE A 383 -5.37 8.23 -1.53
N LEU A 384 -5.51 9.43 -2.10
CA LEU A 384 -5.95 9.57 -3.48
C LEU A 384 -4.92 9.01 -4.47
N ASN A 385 -3.63 9.21 -4.23
CA ASN A 385 -2.55 8.64 -5.03
C ASN A 385 -2.52 7.11 -4.95
N ALA A 386 -2.88 6.50 -3.80
CA ALA A 386 -3.03 5.06 -3.71
C ALA A 386 -4.10 4.53 -4.68
N LEU A 387 -5.26 5.22 -4.76
CA LEU A 387 -6.36 4.86 -5.65
C LEU A 387 -6.01 5.11 -7.13
N THR A 388 -5.46 6.28 -7.46
CA THR A 388 -5.15 6.61 -8.85
C THR A 388 -3.88 5.91 -9.36
N GLY A 389 -2.99 5.49 -8.48
CA GLY A 389 -1.80 4.68 -8.79
C GLY A 389 -2.10 3.18 -8.92
N ALA A 390 -3.18 2.67 -8.33
CA ALA A 390 -3.51 1.25 -8.34
C ALA A 390 -3.93 0.72 -9.72
N THR A 391 -3.60 -0.55 -9.99
CA THR A 391 -3.95 -1.30 -11.21
C THR A 391 -4.96 -2.40 -10.88
N THR A 392 -5.79 -2.80 -11.84
CA THR A 392 -6.79 -3.84 -11.60
C THR A 392 -6.12 -5.16 -11.22
N VAL A 393 -6.62 -5.82 -10.16
CA VAL A 393 -6.10 -7.10 -9.69
C VAL A 393 -7.23 -8.13 -9.61
N THR A 394 -7.00 -9.28 -10.25
CA THR A 394 -7.77 -10.51 -10.03
C THR A 394 -7.00 -11.40 -9.06
N GLY A 395 -7.67 -11.84 -8.00
CA GLY A 395 -7.13 -12.67 -6.93
C GLY A 395 -7.79 -14.05 -6.85
N ARG A 396 -7.82 -14.61 -5.64
CA ARG A 396 -8.44 -15.91 -5.36
C ARG A 396 -9.90 -15.99 -5.79
N ASP A 397 -10.35 -17.19 -6.15
CA ASP A 397 -11.73 -17.49 -6.56
C ASP A 397 -12.24 -16.62 -7.72
N GLY A 398 -11.34 -16.00 -8.49
CA GLY A 398 -11.71 -15.05 -9.55
C GLY A 398 -12.20 -13.69 -9.03
N PHE A 399 -12.09 -13.40 -7.73
CA PHE A 399 -12.44 -12.09 -7.19
C PHE A 399 -11.58 -11.01 -7.84
N ARG A 400 -12.24 -9.96 -8.32
CA ARG A 400 -11.59 -8.87 -9.03
C ARG A 400 -11.86 -7.54 -8.34
N ALA A 401 -10.81 -6.76 -8.14
CA ALA A 401 -10.88 -5.37 -7.71
C ALA A 401 -10.40 -4.46 -8.84
N ASP A 402 -11.32 -3.69 -9.41
CA ASP A 402 -11.02 -2.80 -10.53
C ASP A 402 -10.27 -1.55 -10.07
N ALA A 403 -9.27 -1.13 -10.84
CA ALA A 403 -8.70 0.20 -10.69
C ALA A 403 -9.77 1.26 -10.95
N ILE A 404 -9.69 2.38 -10.23
CA ILE A 404 -10.58 3.51 -10.53
C ILE A 404 -10.25 4.06 -11.92
N SER A 405 -11.28 4.27 -12.75
CA SER A 405 -11.13 4.70 -14.14
C SER A 405 -10.73 6.18 -14.19
N LEU A 406 -9.53 6.46 -14.70
CA LEU A 406 -9.03 7.83 -14.85
C LEU A 406 -9.88 8.67 -15.83
N PRO A 407 -10.33 8.14 -16.99
CA PRO A 407 -11.28 8.86 -17.84
C PRO A 407 -12.57 9.23 -17.10
N ARG A 408 -13.16 8.28 -16.35
CA ARG A 408 -14.38 8.54 -15.58
C ARG A 408 -14.17 9.59 -14.50
N LEU A 409 -13.03 9.56 -13.81
CA LEU A 409 -12.67 10.60 -12.84
C LEU A 409 -12.59 11.98 -13.50
N ARG A 410 -11.95 12.10 -14.66
CA ARG A 410 -11.88 13.38 -15.38
C ARG A 410 -13.27 13.91 -15.71
N GLU A 411 -14.19 13.07 -16.20
CA GLU A 411 -15.57 13.49 -16.48
C GLU A 411 -16.26 14.06 -15.24
N LEU A 412 -16.18 13.33 -14.11
CA LEU A 412 -16.85 13.72 -12.86
C LEU A 412 -16.25 15.00 -12.26
N LEU A 413 -14.93 15.12 -12.29
CA LEU A 413 -14.23 16.30 -11.75
C LEU A 413 -14.42 17.54 -12.63
N SER A 414 -14.61 17.36 -13.94
CA SER A 414 -14.92 18.47 -14.87
C SER A 414 -16.34 19.00 -14.67
N ALA A 415 -17.29 18.11 -14.37
CA ALA A 415 -18.70 18.46 -14.23
C ALA A 415 -19.00 19.33 -13.00
N ASP A 416 -18.18 19.22 -11.95
CA ASP A 416 -18.34 19.97 -10.69
C ASP A 416 -17.50 21.26 -10.65
N THR A 417 -16.80 21.62 -11.74
CA THR A 417 -16.14 22.92 -11.86
C THR A 417 -17.22 23.97 -12.14
N PRO A 418 -17.51 24.92 -11.23
CA PRO A 418 -18.42 26.00 -11.55
C PRO A 418 -17.86 26.76 -12.76
N PRO A 419 -18.67 27.14 -13.77
CA PRO A 419 -18.19 28.03 -14.80
C PRO A 419 -17.68 29.29 -14.11
N HIS A 420 -16.40 29.61 -14.33
CA HIS A 420 -15.73 30.80 -13.80
C HIS A 420 -16.71 32.00 -13.74
N ARG A 421 -17.00 32.48 -12.53
CA ARG A 421 -17.67 33.77 -12.31
C ARG A 421 -16.65 34.80 -11.86
#